data_AF-A0A6I5HLQ4-F1
#
_entry.id   AF-A0A6I5HLQ4-F1
#
_cell.length_a   1.000
_cell.length_b   1.000
_cell.length_c   1.000
_cell.angle_alpha   90.00
_cell.angle_beta   90.00
_cell.angle_gamma   90.00
#
_symmetry.space_group_name_H-M   'P 1'
#
loop_
_entity.id
_entity.type
_entity.pdbx_description
1 polymer ?
#
loop_
_entity_poly.entity_id
_entity_poly.type
_entity_poly.pdbx_seq_one_letter_code
_entity_poly.pdbx_strand_id
1 'polypeptide(L)'
;MAHQAGGQRPAPRPVPDTCDTQAYLQDYGALLEYLSCPSLVVDRQWNVVMANRAFETFFGGVRPHPTAMPGENFLRFVLFHPDAGEILGEHEPGWCLPMLAQLRSALESCGHDPELQAIRRDIAQDPLMEAAYRQGLPHWIRAVGEAATRLDGAVRLLHHPDPRRGRIECRIVEESPQPLRELGHRHLTLVLRDPRRPAAAVRRPRRSRGTASHLTVVPAAES
;
A
#
# COMPACT_ATOMS: atom_id res chain seq x y z
N MET A 1 -34.65 -26.42 19.80
CA MET A 1 -33.23 -26.79 19.98
C MET A 1 -32.41 -25.77 19.23
N ALA A 2 -31.74 -24.90 19.98
CA ALA A 2 -31.03 -23.71 19.50
C ALA A 2 -29.54 -24.01 19.34
N HIS A 3 -28.90 -23.45 18.31
CA HIS A 3 -27.47 -23.12 18.36
C HIS A 3 -27.24 -21.79 17.63
N GLN A 4 -27.14 -20.73 18.43
CA GLN A 4 -26.52 -19.46 18.05
C GLN A 4 -25.02 -19.68 17.91
N ALA A 5 -24.42 -19.20 16.82
CA ALA A 5 -22.98 -19.00 16.72
C ALA A 5 -22.76 -17.59 16.15
N GLY A 6 -23.00 -16.58 17.00
CA GLY A 6 -22.55 -15.22 16.77
C GLY A 6 -21.04 -15.18 16.99
N GLY A 7 -20.26 -15.25 15.91
CA GLY A 7 -18.84 -14.95 15.95
C GLY A 7 -18.65 -13.46 16.26
N GLN A 8 -18.30 -13.13 17.51
CA GLN A 8 -17.85 -11.79 17.86
C GLN A 8 -16.56 -11.48 17.09
N ARG A 9 -16.59 -10.40 16.29
CA ARG A 9 -15.38 -9.80 15.71
C ARG A 9 -14.39 -9.49 16.83
N PRO A 10 -13.09 -9.82 16.68
CA PRO A 10 -12.07 -9.25 17.55
C PRO A 10 -12.09 -7.72 17.39
N ALA A 11 -12.26 -7.01 18.50
CA ALA A 11 -12.11 -5.56 18.49
C ALA A 11 -10.65 -5.20 18.14
N PRO A 12 -10.40 -4.13 17.37
CA PRO A 12 -9.05 -3.61 17.16
C PRO A 12 -8.40 -3.38 18.53
N ARG A 13 -7.15 -3.83 18.71
CA ARG A 13 -6.41 -3.52 19.94
C ARG A 13 -6.24 -1.99 20.01
N PRO A 14 -6.59 -1.35 21.14
CA PRO A 14 -6.32 0.06 21.31
C PRO A 14 -4.80 0.26 21.35
N VAL A 15 -4.27 0.89 20.32
CA VAL A 15 -3.07 1.72 20.45
C VAL A 15 -3.40 2.76 21.55
N PRO A 16 -2.46 3.26 22.36
CA PRO A 16 -2.76 4.43 23.18
C PRO A 16 -3.20 5.59 22.26
N ASP A 17 -4.51 5.67 22.04
CA ASP A 17 -5.23 6.76 21.41
C ASP A 17 -5.17 7.93 22.37
N THR A 18 -3.99 8.51 22.46
CA THR A 18 -3.88 9.86 22.99
C THR A 18 -4.67 10.77 22.05
N CYS A 19 -5.34 11.77 22.61
CA CYS A 19 -6.08 12.75 21.82
C CYS A 19 -5.20 13.35 20.70
N ASP A 20 -3.89 13.47 20.96
CA ASP A 20 -2.87 13.94 20.02
C ASP A 20 -2.68 13.00 18.83
N THR A 21 -2.64 11.68 19.05
CA THR A 21 -2.58 10.67 17.96
C THR A 21 -3.78 10.82 17.03
N GLN A 22 -4.97 10.94 17.60
CA GLN A 22 -6.20 11.05 16.83
C GLN A 22 -6.26 12.37 16.04
N ALA A 23 -5.87 13.49 16.66
CA ALA A 23 -5.78 14.78 16.00
C ALA A 23 -4.78 14.75 14.83
N TYR A 24 -3.60 14.14 15.03
CA TYR A 24 -2.63 13.97 13.96
C TYR A 24 -3.19 13.14 12.79
N LEU A 25 -3.89 12.03 13.06
CA LEU A 25 -4.47 11.21 12.00
C LEU A 25 -5.59 11.95 11.25
N GLN A 26 -6.37 12.79 11.93
CA GLN A 26 -7.37 13.65 11.27
C GLN A 26 -6.71 14.66 10.32
N ASP A 27 -5.67 15.36 10.78
CA ASP A 27 -4.90 16.31 9.95
C ASP A 27 -4.21 15.59 8.78
N TYR A 28 -3.68 14.39 9.03
CA TYR A 28 -3.06 13.56 8.00
C TYR A 28 -4.09 13.10 6.96
N GLY A 29 -5.30 12.73 7.38
CA GLY A 29 -6.41 12.42 6.48
C GLY A 29 -6.79 13.63 5.62
N ALA A 30 -6.87 14.83 6.21
CA ALA A 30 -7.11 16.05 5.45
C ALA A 30 -6.01 16.33 4.41
N LEU A 31 -4.74 16.08 4.74
CA LEU A 31 -3.63 16.14 3.79
C LEU A 31 -3.79 15.12 2.65
N LEU A 32 -4.16 13.88 2.98
CA LEU A 32 -4.34 12.79 2.02
C LEU A 32 -5.39 13.12 0.95
N GLU A 33 -6.45 13.85 1.33
CA GLU A 33 -7.52 14.28 0.41
C GLU A 33 -7.07 15.28 -0.65
N TYR A 34 -5.96 16.01 -0.44
CA TYR A 34 -5.41 16.90 -1.47
C TYR A 34 -4.65 16.16 -2.57
N LEU A 35 -4.31 14.88 -2.36
CA LEU A 35 -3.62 14.09 -3.37
C LEU A 35 -4.59 13.68 -4.48
N SER A 36 -4.25 14.01 -5.72
CA SER A 36 -5.05 13.62 -6.90
C SER A 36 -4.85 12.15 -7.30
N CYS A 37 -3.87 11.47 -6.73
CA CYS A 37 -3.60 10.06 -6.97
C CYS A 37 -4.33 9.19 -5.94
N PRO A 38 -4.74 7.95 -6.28
CA PRO A 38 -5.24 6.99 -5.31
C PRO A 38 -4.22 6.76 -4.19
N SER A 39 -4.61 7.07 -2.96
CA SER A 39 -3.75 6.98 -1.79
C SER A 39 -4.49 6.33 -0.62
N LEU A 40 -3.76 5.51 0.14
CA LEU A 40 -4.26 4.78 1.29
C LEU A 40 -3.19 4.66 2.38
N VAL A 41 -3.62 4.65 3.63
CA VAL A 41 -2.78 4.34 4.79
C VAL A 41 -3.20 2.98 5.32
N VAL A 42 -2.22 2.08 5.47
CA VAL A 42 -2.45 0.72 5.98
C VAL A 42 -1.68 0.46 7.26
N ASP A 43 -2.22 -0.38 8.12
CA ASP A 43 -1.51 -0.89 9.30
C ASP A 43 -0.55 -2.05 8.97
N ARG A 44 -0.02 -2.71 10.01
CA ARG A 44 0.90 -3.85 9.86
C ARG A 44 0.23 -5.08 9.27
N GLN A 45 -1.08 -5.24 9.49
CA GLN A 45 -1.93 -6.31 9.02
C GLN A 45 -2.54 -6.02 7.64
N TRP A 46 -2.18 -4.88 7.04
CA TRP A 46 -2.70 -4.39 5.76
C TRP A 46 -4.15 -3.92 5.78
N ASN A 47 -4.72 -3.69 6.96
CA ASN A 47 -6.01 -3.03 7.07
C ASN A 47 -5.89 -1.58 6.63
N VAL A 48 -6.85 -1.10 5.85
CA VAL A 48 -6.90 0.28 5.41
C VAL A 48 -7.47 1.14 6.54
N VAL A 49 -6.62 2.01 7.08
CA VAL A 49 -6.97 2.93 8.17
C VAL A 49 -7.54 4.24 7.61
N MET A 50 -7.01 4.68 6.46
CA MET A 50 -7.49 5.86 5.73
C MET A 50 -7.33 5.63 4.23
N ALA A 51 -8.22 6.17 3.43
CA ALA A 51 -8.09 6.27 1.99
C ALA A 51 -8.67 7.59 1.52
N ASN A 52 -8.11 8.18 0.46
CA ASN A 52 -8.67 9.41 -0.10
C ASN A 52 -9.77 9.14 -1.13
N ARG A 53 -10.50 10.19 -1.50
CA ARG A 53 -11.54 10.12 -2.55
C ARG A 53 -11.03 9.61 -3.89
N ALA A 54 -9.77 9.87 -4.25
CA ALA A 54 -9.19 9.36 -5.48
C ALA A 54 -9.09 7.82 -5.47
N PHE A 55 -8.74 7.24 -4.32
CA PHE A 55 -8.76 5.79 -4.11
C PHE A 55 -10.18 5.23 -4.15
N GLU A 56 -11.11 5.84 -3.40
CA GLU A 56 -12.51 5.41 -3.40
C GLU A 56 -13.12 5.46 -4.80
N THR A 57 -12.82 6.49 -5.58
CA THR A 57 -13.27 6.62 -6.97
C THR A 57 -12.63 5.56 -7.87
N PHE A 58 -11.34 5.30 -7.70
CA PHE A 58 -10.61 4.34 -8.53
C PHE A 58 -11.10 2.90 -8.33
N PHE A 59 -11.39 2.54 -7.07
CA PHE A 59 -11.82 1.20 -6.66
C PHE A 59 -13.33 1.08 -6.44
N GLY A 60 -14.11 2.14 -6.64
CA GLY A 60 -15.54 2.18 -6.32
C GLY A 60 -16.42 1.28 -7.20
N GLY A 61 -15.90 0.79 -8.31
CA GLY A 61 -16.56 -0.20 -9.17
C GLY A 61 -16.45 -1.65 -8.68
N VAL A 62 -15.65 -1.91 -7.64
CA VAL A 62 -15.45 -3.27 -7.09
C VAL A 62 -16.75 -3.77 -6.45
N ARG A 63 -17.15 -4.99 -6.81
CA ARG A 63 -18.35 -5.61 -6.24
C ARG A 63 -18.15 -5.89 -4.75
N PRO A 64 -19.21 -5.79 -3.91
CA PRO A 64 -19.10 -6.12 -2.50
C PRO A 64 -18.60 -7.55 -2.26
N HIS A 65 -17.64 -7.70 -1.35
CA HIS A 65 -17.09 -8.97 -0.93
C HIS A 65 -16.91 -8.98 0.60
N PRO A 66 -17.21 -10.08 1.29
CA PRO A 66 -17.31 -10.08 2.75
C PRO A 66 -16.01 -9.80 3.51
N THR A 67 -14.84 -10.02 2.89
CA THR A 67 -13.54 -9.93 3.57
C THR A 67 -12.39 -9.37 2.72
N ALA A 68 -12.65 -8.96 1.48
CA ALA A 68 -11.59 -8.61 0.54
C ALA A 68 -11.86 -7.27 -0.14
N MET A 69 -12.56 -6.36 0.54
CA MET A 69 -12.79 -5.03 0.00
C MET A 69 -11.48 -4.22 -0.02
N PRO A 70 -11.20 -3.46 -1.09
CA PRO A 70 -9.96 -2.69 -1.22
C PRO A 70 -9.82 -1.62 -0.14
N GLY A 71 -10.92 -1.06 0.35
CA GLY A 71 -10.95 -0.10 1.44
C GLY A 71 -11.01 -0.71 2.85
N GLU A 72 -10.99 -2.04 2.98
CA GLU A 72 -10.96 -2.71 4.29
C GLU A 72 -9.59 -3.34 4.55
N ASN A 73 -9.10 -4.18 3.63
CA ASN A 73 -7.76 -4.76 3.71
C ASN A 73 -7.19 -4.95 2.31
N PHE A 74 -6.21 -4.11 1.95
CA PHE A 74 -5.71 -4.04 0.58
C PHE A 74 -4.94 -5.32 0.17
N LEU A 75 -4.26 -5.97 1.13
CA LEU A 75 -3.62 -7.26 0.89
C LEU A 75 -4.65 -8.33 0.54
N ARG A 76 -5.74 -8.42 1.31
CA ARG A 76 -6.83 -9.38 1.03
C ARG A 76 -7.51 -9.09 -0.29
N PHE A 77 -7.71 -7.81 -0.63
CA PHE A 77 -8.24 -7.43 -1.95
C PHE A 77 -7.37 -7.98 -3.07
N VAL A 78 -6.06 -7.73 -3.03
CA VAL A 78 -5.14 -8.20 -4.07
C VAL A 78 -5.14 -9.73 -4.18
N LEU A 79 -5.17 -10.45 -3.05
CA LEU A 79 -5.00 -11.91 -3.05
C LEU A 79 -6.30 -12.70 -3.30
N PHE A 80 -7.45 -12.20 -2.86
CA PHE A 80 -8.68 -13.00 -2.77
C PHE A 80 -9.90 -12.41 -3.48
N HIS A 81 -9.88 -11.12 -3.84
CA HIS A 81 -11.05 -10.51 -4.47
C HIS A 81 -11.17 -10.96 -5.93
N PRO A 82 -12.33 -11.46 -6.40
CA PRO A 82 -12.49 -11.92 -7.78
C PRO A 82 -12.26 -10.79 -8.81
N ASP A 83 -12.66 -9.56 -8.48
CA ASP A 83 -12.49 -8.38 -9.36
C ASP A 83 -11.07 -7.80 -9.31
N ALA A 84 -10.16 -8.33 -8.49
CA ALA A 84 -8.82 -7.74 -8.35
C ALA A 84 -8.10 -7.67 -9.71
N GLY A 85 -8.19 -8.71 -10.54
CA GLY A 85 -7.60 -8.75 -11.87
C GLY A 85 -8.25 -7.82 -12.90
N GLU A 86 -9.46 -7.32 -12.63
CA GLU A 86 -10.12 -6.33 -13.49
C GLU A 86 -9.52 -4.92 -13.32
N ILE A 87 -8.84 -4.67 -12.20
CA ILE A 87 -8.25 -3.37 -11.83
C ILE A 87 -6.73 -3.45 -11.80
N LEU A 88 -6.18 -4.53 -11.27
CA LEU A 88 -4.75 -4.75 -11.07
C LEU A 88 -4.19 -5.51 -12.28
N GLY A 89 -3.70 -4.78 -13.27
CA GLY A 89 -3.21 -5.37 -14.50
C GLY A 89 -1.97 -6.25 -14.29
N GLU A 90 -1.84 -7.28 -15.12
CA GLU A 90 -0.83 -8.35 -14.92
C GLU A 90 -0.89 -8.89 -13.49
N HIS A 91 -2.12 -9.16 -13.02
CA HIS A 91 -2.45 -9.40 -11.62
C HIS A 91 -1.48 -10.35 -10.92
N GLU A 92 -1.21 -11.52 -11.49
CA GLU A 92 -0.35 -12.52 -10.86
C GLU A 92 1.11 -12.04 -10.68
N PRO A 93 1.89 -11.75 -11.76
CA PRO A 93 3.28 -11.34 -11.63
C PRO A 93 3.46 -9.89 -11.12
N GLY A 94 2.49 -9.02 -11.37
CA GLY A 94 2.53 -7.60 -11.02
C GLY A 94 2.06 -7.32 -9.60
N TRP A 95 1.09 -8.07 -9.08
CA TRP A 95 0.45 -7.72 -7.80
C TRP A 95 0.42 -8.88 -6.81
N CYS A 96 -0.07 -10.06 -7.21
CA CYS A 96 -0.22 -11.19 -6.33
C CYS A 96 1.12 -11.63 -5.72
N LEU A 97 2.13 -11.93 -6.56
CA LEU A 97 3.44 -12.39 -6.07
C LEU A 97 4.16 -11.34 -5.19
N PRO A 98 4.23 -10.05 -5.56
CA PRO A 98 4.71 -9.00 -4.65
C PRO A 98 3.96 -8.95 -3.32
N MET A 99 2.64 -9.07 -3.33
CA MET A 99 1.84 -9.03 -2.09
C MET A 99 2.01 -10.28 -1.22
N LEU A 100 2.22 -11.46 -1.83
CA LEU A 100 2.64 -12.66 -1.11
C LEU A 100 4.04 -12.48 -0.48
N ALA A 101 4.96 -11.78 -1.14
CA ALA A 101 6.27 -11.43 -0.57
C ALA A 101 6.12 -10.53 0.67
N GLN A 102 5.23 -9.55 0.61
CA GLN A 102 4.91 -8.66 1.73
C GLN A 102 4.30 -9.41 2.91
N LEU A 103 3.37 -10.33 2.65
CA LEU A 103 2.81 -11.21 3.67
C LEU A 103 3.90 -12.07 4.32
N ARG A 104 4.78 -12.69 3.52
CA ARG A 104 5.87 -13.52 4.05
C ARG A 104 6.78 -12.72 4.98
N SER A 105 7.19 -11.52 4.56
CA SER A 105 8.01 -10.62 5.39
C SER A 105 7.30 -10.18 6.68
N ALA A 106 5.99 -9.91 6.60
CA ALA A 106 5.19 -9.57 7.76
C ALA A 106 5.08 -10.75 8.75
N LEU A 107 4.89 -11.98 8.26
CA LEU A 107 4.87 -13.20 9.06
C LEU A 107 6.22 -13.52 9.69
N GLU A 108 7.33 -13.24 9.01
CA GLU A 108 8.68 -13.38 9.57
C GLU A 108 8.90 -12.40 10.74
N SER A 109 8.37 -11.17 10.61
CA SER A 109 8.54 -10.11 11.61
C SER A 109 7.53 -10.20 12.77
N CYS A 110 6.34 -10.73 12.52
CA CYS A 110 5.19 -10.73 13.43
C CYS A 110 4.43 -12.07 13.40
N GLY A 111 5.16 -13.19 13.48
CA GLY A 111 4.64 -14.53 13.19
C GLY A 111 3.48 -15.04 14.05
N HIS A 112 3.17 -14.43 15.19
CA HIS A 112 2.03 -14.82 16.03
C HIS A 112 0.80 -13.89 15.86
N ASP A 113 0.86 -12.95 14.90
CA ASP A 113 -0.27 -12.08 14.65
C ASP A 113 -1.47 -12.87 14.10
N PRO A 114 -2.64 -12.86 14.78
CA PRO A 114 -3.75 -13.74 14.46
C PRO A 114 -4.38 -13.41 13.10
N GLU A 115 -4.31 -12.16 12.65
CA GLU A 115 -4.90 -11.70 11.40
C GLU A 115 -4.01 -12.06 10.20
N LEU A 116 -2.69 -11.83 10.31
CA LEU A 116 -1.74 -12.32 9.30
C LEU A 116 -1.77 -13.85 9.19
N GLN A 117 -1.92 -14.55 10.31
CA GLN A 117 -2.10 -16.00 10.33
C GLN A 117 -3.45 -16.43 9.73
N ALA A 118 -4.51 -15.63 9.83
CA ALA A 118 -5.77 -15.90 9.15
C ALA A 118 -5.60 -15.83 7.63
N ILE A 119 -4.94 -14.78 7.11
CA ILE A 119 -4.60 -14.67 5.69
C ILE A 119 -3.76 -15.87 5.23
N ARG A 120 -2.77 -16.29 6.02
CA ARG A 120 -1.96 -17.48 5.71
C ARG A 120 -2.79 -18.77 5.66
N ARG A 121 -3.76 -18.94 6.56
CA ARG A 121 -4.68 -20.09 6.55
C ARG A 121 -5.57 -20.07 5.32
N ASP A 122 -6.12 -18.91 4.96
CA ASP A 122 -6.94 -18.75 3.74
C ASP A 122 -6.14 -19.13 2.49
N ILE A 123 -4.87 -18.70 2.38
CA ILE A 123 -3.95 -19.15 1.32
C ILE A 123 -3.80 -20.67 1.30
N ALA A 124 -3.67 -21.30 2.48
CA ALA A 124 -3.47 -22.75 2.56
C ALA A 124 -4.70 -23.57 2.15
N GLN A 125 -5.90 -22.96 2.19
CA GLN A 125 -7.14 -23.59 1.78
C GLN A 125 -7.33 -23.61 0.26
N ASP A 126 -6.66 -22.72 -0.47
CA ASP A 126 -6.64 -22.70 -1.93
C ASP A 126 -5.35 -23.39 -2.44
N PRO A 127 -5.44 -24.56 -3.10
CA PRO A 127 -4.26 -25.28 -3.59
C PRO A 127 -3.40 -24.48 -4.58
N LEU A 128 -4.01 -23.62 -5.40
CA LEU A 128 -3.29 -22.80 -6.36
C LEU A 128 -2.54 -21.68 -5.63
N MET A 129 -3.20 -20.99 -4.70
CA MET A 129 -2.57 -19.95 -3.90
C MET A 129 -1.48 -20.50 -2.98
N GLU A 130 -1.69 -21.69 -2.40
CA GLU A 130 -0.67 -22.38 -1.60
C GLU A 130 0.55 -22.75 -2.44
N ALA A 131 0.35 -23.25 -3.67
CA ALA A 131 1.43 -23.52 -4.60
C ALA A 131 2.17 -22.24 -5.02
N ALA A 132 1.42 -21.17 -5.31
CA ALA A 132 1.99 -19.85 -5.59
C ALA A 132 2.83 -19.35 -4.41
N TYR A 133 2.36 -19.47 -3.17
CA TYR A 133 3.09 -19.03 -1.98
C TYR A 133 4.34 -19.88 -1.69
N ARG A 134 4.23 -21.22 -1.73
CA ARG A 134 5.33 -22.12 -1.35
C ARG A 134 6.37 -22.33 -2.44
N GLN A 135 5.96 -22.29 -3.71
CA GLN A 135 6.82 -22.65 -4.84
C GLN A 135 6.97 -21.49 -5.83
N GLY A 136 5.85 -20.86 -6.20
CA GLY A 136 5.82 -19.75 -7.16
C GLY A 136 6.63 -18.54 -6.70
N LEU A 137 6.40 -18.08 -5.46
CA LEU A 137 7.02 -16.91 -4.87
C LEU A 137 8.55 -17.08 -4.76
N PRO A 138 9.11 -18.16 -4.19
CA PRO A 138 10.56 -18.38 -4.21
C PRO A 138 11.16 -18.43 -5.63
N HIS A 139 10.46 -19.03 -6.59
CA HIS A 139 10.93 -19.07 -7.97
C HIS A 139 10.93 -17.67 -8.60
N TRP A 140 9.85 -16.92 -8.43
CA TRP A 140 9.72 -15.56 -8.91
C TRP A 140 10.82 -14.66 -8.34
N ILE A 141 11.05 -14.67 -7.02
CA ILE A 141 12.13 -13.88 -6.39
C ILE A 141 13.50 -14.23 -6.98
N ARG A 142 13.79 -15.52 -7.23
CA ARG A 142 15.05 -15.90 -7.89
C ARG A 142 15.16 -15.37 -9.32
N ALA A 143 14.04 -15.26 -10.03
CA ALA A 143 14.01 -14.79 -11.41
C ALA A 143 14.12 -13.26 -11.51
N VAL A 144 13.44 -12.51 -10.65
CA VAL A 144 13.36 -11.03 -10.72
C VAL A 144 14.25 -10.31 -9.70
N GLY A 145 14.83 -11.04 -8.75
CA GLY A 145 15.68 -10.54 -7.68
C GLY A 145 14.91 -10.00 -6.47
N GLU A 146 15.56 -10.01 -5.30
CA GLU A 146 14.97 -9.55 -4.02
C GLU A 146 14.47 -8.11 -4.06
N ALA A 147 15.10 -7.24 -4.87
CA ALA A 147 14.67 -5.86 -5.02
C ALA A 147 13.24 -5.72 -5.56
N ALA A 148 12.74 -6.71 -6.32
CA ALA A 148 11.39 -6.70 -6.87
C ALA A 148 10.29 -6.92 -5.81
N THR A 149 10.66 -7.42 -4.63
CA THR A 149 9.75 -7.58 -3.49
C THR A 149 9.39 -6.26 -2.83
N ARG A 150 10.20 -5.21 -3.04
CA ARG A 150 9.95 -3.86 -2.53
C ARG A 150 8.73 -3.27 -3.20
N LEU A 151 7.85 -2.68 -2.39
CA LEU A 151 6.70 -1.92 -2.89
C LEU A 151 7.12 -0.52 -3.30
N ASP A 152 7.88 0.17 -2.45
CA ASP A 152 8.31 1.53 -2.76
C ASP A 152 9.11 1.61 -4.06
N GLY A 153 8.76 2.59 -4.88
CA GLY A 153 9.36 2.82 -6.19
C GLY A 153 8.99 1.80 -7.26
N ALA A 154 8.20 0.77 -6.93
CA ALA A 154 7.81 -0.25 -7.88
C ALA A 154 6.83 0.33 -8.92
N VAL A 155 7.01 -0.04 -10.18
CA VAL A 155 6.04 0.29 -11.25
C VAL A 155 5.16 -0.92 -11.49
N ARG A 156 3.85 -0.69 -11.52
CA ARG A 156 2.81 -1.70 -11.68
C ARG A 156 1.80 -1.25 -12.71
N LEU A 157 1.05 -2.20 -13.24
CA LEU A 157 0.00 -1.93 -14.21
C LEU A 157 -1.36 -1.88 -13.52
N LEU A 158 -2.19 -0.93 -13.92
CA LEU A 158 -3.59 -0.83 -13.54
C LEU A 158 -4.47 -0.76 -14.79
N HIS A 159 -5.70 -1.22 -14.67
CA HIS A 159 -6.79 -0.93 -15.57
C HIS A 159 -7.56 0.27 -15.00
N HIS A 160 -7.53 1.38 -15.72
CA HIS A 160 -8.19 2.60 -15.27
C HIS A 160 -9.72 2.43 -15.39
N PRO A 161 -10.52 2.88 -14.39
CA PRO A 161 -11.97 2.71 -14.40
C PRO A 161 -12.67 3.45 -15.56
N ASP A 162 -12.10 4.57 -16.02
CA ASP A 162 -12.45 5.13 -17.35
C ASP A 162 -11.91 4.23 -18.47
N PRO A 163 -12.78 3.51 -19.22
CA PRO A 163 -12.37 2.57 -20.25
C PRO A 163 -11.63 3.24 -21.42
N ARG A 164 -11.76 4.57 -21.58
CA ARG A 164 -11.03 5.33 -22.61
C ARG A 164 -9.54 5.41 -22.31
N ARG A 165 -9.14 5.30 -21.04
CA ARG A 165 -7.74 5.30 -20.62
C ARG A 165 -7.12 3.90 -20.67
N GLY A 166 -7.92 2.86 -20.44
CA GLY A 166 -7.48 1.47 -20.54
C GLY A 166 -6.36 1.13 -19.55
N ARG A 167 -5.30 0.48 -20.04
CA ARG A 167 -4.12 0.11 -19.23
C ARG A 167 -3.23 1.33 -18.97
N ILE A 168 -2.86 1.52 -17.71
CA ILE A 168 -1.94 2.58 -17.27
C ILE A 168 -0.88 2.02 -16.33
N GLU A 169 0.28 2.65 -16.29
CA GLU A 169 1.27 2.36 -15.27
C GLU A 169 1.00 3.21 -14.02
N CYS A 170 1.26 2.66 -12.84
CA CYS A 170 1.38 3.42 -11.61
C CYS A 170 2.73 3.15 -10.97
N ARG A 171 3.34 4.19 -10.40
CA ARG A 171 4.43 4.02 -9.43
C ARG A 171 3.83 3.97 -8.04
N ILE A 172 4.19 2.95 -7.28
CA ILE A 172 3.92 2.91 -5.85
C ILE A 172 4.97 3.80 -5.17
N VAL A 173 4.50 4.76 -4.39
CA VAL A 173 5.32 5.55 -3.48
C VAL A 173 4.88 5.19 -2.07
N GLU A 174 5.81 4.67 -1.27
CA GLU A 174 5.57 4.36 0.14
C GLU A 174 6.20 5.44 1.02
N GLU A 175 5.41 6.01 1.90
CA GLU A 175 5.85 6.98 2.89
C GLU A 175 5.46 6.50 4.27
N SER A 176 6.39 6.63 5.22
CA SER A 176 6.08 6.40 6.61
C SER A 176 6.71 7.51 7.44
N PRO A 177 6.04 8.68 7.53
CA PRO A 177 6.39 9.72 8.50
C PRO A 177 6.51 9.13 9.90
N GLN A 178 7.36 9.71 10.74
CA GLN A 178 7.66 9.15 12.07
C GLN A 178 6.39 8.82 12.89
N PRO A 179 5.37 9.69 13.00
CA PRO A 179 4.16 9.35 13.75
C PRO A 179 3.43 8.13 13.18
N LEU A 180 3.34 8.00 11.85
CA LEU A 180 2.74 6.81 11.23
C LEU A 180 3.58 5.55 11.49
N ARG A 181 4.92 5.63 11.41
CA ARG A 181 5.79 4.48 11.70
C ARG A 181 5.65 3.99 13.13
N GLU A 182 5.54 4.90 14.09
CA GLU A 182 5.37 4.57 15.52
C GLU A 182 4.05 3.82 15.76
N LEU A 183 3.02 4.13 14.98
CA LEU A 183 1.74 3.40 14.95
C LEU A 183 1.82 2.08 14.15
N GLY A 184 2.92 1.83 13.46
CA GLY A 184 3.06 0.71 12.51
C GLY A 184 2.24 0.90 11.23
N HIS A 185 1.91 2.15 10.90
CA HIS A 185 1.22 2.51 9.67
C HIS A 185 2.21 2.89 8.57
N ARG A 186 1.77 2.69 7.33
CA ARG A 186 2.46 3.16 6.12
C ARG A 186 1.46 3.74 5.13
N HIS A 187 1.84 4.84 4.50
CA HIS A 187 1.08 5.49 3.45
C HIS A 187 1.58 4.99 2.10
N LEU A 188 0.66 4.55 1.26
CA LEU A 188 0.90 4.14 -0.12
C LEU A 188 0.16 5.10 -1.06
N THR A 189 0.85 5.60 -2.07
CA THR A 189 0.25 6.36 -3.18
C THR A 189 0.52 5.65 -4.50
N LEU A 190 -0.54 5.45 -5.29
CA LEU A 190 -0.46 4.93 -6.67
C LEU A 190 -0.35 6.11 -7.64
N VAL A 191 0.87 6.57 -7.90
CA VAL A 191 1.12 7.69 -8.81
C VAL A 191 0.89 7.25 -10.25
N LEU A 192 -0.27 7.60 -10.80
CA LEU A 192 -0.69 7.25 -12.16
C LEU A 192 0.22 7.93 -13.19
N ARG A 193 0.77 7.15 -14.11
CA ARG A 193 1.64 7.61 -15.19
C ARG A 193 0.87 7.53 -16.49
N ASP A 194 0.74 8.67 -17.16
CA ASP A 194 0.20 8.68 -18.52
C ASP A 194 1.31 8.19 -19.47
N PRO A 195 1.13 7.06 -20.18
CA PRO A 195 2.09 6.58 -21.16
C PRO A 195 2.32 7.60 -22.31
N ARG A 196 1.40 8.55 -22.51
CA ARG A 196 1.51 9.61 -23.52
C ARG A 196 2.36 10.80 -23.07
N ARG A 197 2.75 10.89 -21.79
CA ARG A 197 3.63 11.95 -21.31
C ARG A 197 5.07 11.44 -21.41
N PRO A 198 5.87 11.84 -22.42
CA PRO A 198 7.30 11.56 -22.38
C PRO A 198 7.85 12.08 -21.06
N ALA A 199 8.65 11.26 -20.38
CA ALA A 199 9.39 11.70 -19.19
C ALA A 199 10.03 13.04 -19.54
N ALA A 200 9.64 14.11 -18.81
CA ALA A 200 10.18 15.43 -19.07
C ALA A 200 11.70 15.27 -19.10
N ALA A 201 12.31 15.54 -20.26
CA ALA A 201 13.74 15.34 -20.46
C ALA A 201 14.44 16.02 -19.28
N VAL A 202 15.17 15.24 -18.49
CA VAL A 202 15.94 15.75 -17.36
C VAL A 202 16.80 16.87 -17.95
N ARG A 203 16.41 18.12 -17.70
CA ARG A 203 17.21 19.27 -18.08
C ARG A 203 18.49 19.11 -17.29
N ARG A 204 19.54 18.63 -17.97
CA ARG A 204 20.89 18.57 -17.41
C ARG A 204 21.14 19.92 -16.72
N PRO A 205 21.54 19.94 -15.44
CA PRO A 205 21.80 21.19 -14.76
C PRO A 205 22.84 21.94 -15.59
N ARG A 206 22.41 23.09 -16.12
CA ARG A 206 23.30 24.01 -16.80
C ARG A 206 24.33 24.40 -15.74
N ARG A 207 25.60 24.02 -15.94
CA ARG A 207 26.71 24.36 -15.02
C ARG A 207 26.59 25.84 -14.63
N SER A 208 26.11 26.12 -13.43
CA SER A 208 26.15 27.45 -12.85
C SER A 208 27.61 27.71 -12.51
N ARG A 209 28.22 28.63 -13.27
CA ARG A 209 29.47 29.27 -12.85
C ARG A 209 29.24 29.84 -11.46
N GLY A 210 30.14 29.48 -10.55
CA GLY A 210 29.97 29.68 -9.12
C GLY A 210 29.80 31.14 -8.71
N THR A 211 28.99 31.33 -7.69
CA THR A 211 29.07 32.44 -6.74
C THR A 211 28.73 31.86 -5.37
N ALA A 212 29.66 32.01 -4.43
CA ALA A 212 29.60 31.49 -3.07
C ALA A 212 28.37 32.02 -2.31
N SER A 213 27.60 31.13 -1.70
CA SER A 213 26.61 31.50 -0.68
C SER A 213 27.28 31.38 0.68
N HIS A 214 27.67 32.52 1.24
CA HIS A 214 28.15 32.63 2.61
C HIS A 214 26.98 32.38 3.57
N LEU A 215 27.15 31.42 4.49
CA LEU A 215 26.31 31.33 5.68
C LEU A 215 26.78 32.39 6.68
N THR A 216 25.89 33.30 7.06
CA THR A 216 26.16 34.32 8.07
C THR A 216 25.76 33.79 9.44
N VAL A 217 26.71 33.78 10.37
CA VAL A 217 26.50 33.41 11.78
C VAL A 217 25.78 34.55 12.50
N VAL A 218 24.72 34.21 13.23
CA VAL A 218 24.01 35.13 14.15
C VAL A 218 24.70 35.04 15.51
N PRO A 219 25.19 36.14 16.10
CA PRO A 219 25.73 36.11 17.46
C PRO A 219 24.61 35.98 18.50
N ALA A 220 24.84 35.12 19.49
CA ALA A 220 23.94 34.97 20.64
C ALA A 220 24.00 36.22 21.52
N ALA A 221 22.83 36.67 21.98
CA ALA A 221 22.72 37.74 22.95
C ALA A 221 23.07 37.20 24.35
N GLU A 222 24.07 37.78 24.99
CA GLU A 222 24.30 37.63 26.44
C GLU A 222 23.81 38.88 27.18
N SER A 223 23.40 38.63 28.43
CA SER A 223 22.65 39.50 29.34
C SER A 223 23.44 40.69 29.89
#